data_AF-A0A3B1BGY8-F1
#
_entry.id   AF-A0A3B1BGY8-F1
#
_cell.length_a   1.000
_cell.length_b   1.000
_cell.length_c   1.000
_cell.angle_alpha   90.00
_cell.angle_beta   90.00
_cell.angle_gamma   90.00
#
_symmetry.space_group_name_H-M   'P 1'
#
loop_
_entity.id
_entity.type
_entity.pdbx_description
1 polymer ?
#
loop_
_entity_poly.entity_id
_entity_poly.type
_entity_poly.pdbx_seq_one_letter_code
_entity_poly.pdbx_strand_id
1 'polypeptide(L)'
;DHISANYSTDCTECHNQAYPSWTGAGISHGFFPLTGGHAISDCFECHKQDDFKGLSPDCYSCHQDDYNATTNPSHIDLGFSQDCQLCHNIDAWRPATFDHDNKYFPIYSGSHKEAWNTCSDCHTNAGDYAVFSCIDCHEHNKTSTDNEHDEVANYRYQSTACLSCHPNGGGGDEAKMFFKMKKFIK
;
A
#
# COMPACT_ATOMS: atom_id res chain seq x y z
N ASP A 1 -25.59 -12.65 28.29
CA ASP A 1 -25.78 -12.57 29.75
C ASP A 1 -24.40 -12.31 30.36
N HIS A 2 -24.28 -11.40 31.33
CA HIS A 2 -22.97 -10.91 31.81
C HIS A 2 -22.14 -12.06 32.39
N ILE A 3 -22.77 -12.99 33.10
CA ILE A 3 -22.09 -14.12 33.75
C ILE A 3 -21.55 -15.09 32.70
N SER A 4 -22.37 -15.48 31.72
CA SER A 4 -21.96 -16.40 30.64
C SER A 4 -20.90 -15.83 29.71
N ALA A 5 -20.82 -14.50 29.59
CA ALA A 5 -19.81 -13.80 28.79
C ALA A 5 -18.62 -13.28 29.62
N ASN A 6 -18.52 -13.71 30.89
CA ASN A 6 -17.43 -13.34 31.80
C ASN A 6 -17.27 -11.82 32.01
N TYR A 7 -18.35 -11.07 31.83
CA TYR A 7 -18.43 -9.64 32.15
C TYR A 7 -18.78 -9.45 33.63
N SER A 8 -18.27 -8.36 34.21
CA SER A 8 -18.63 -7.96 35.56
C SER A 8 -20.15 -7.77 35.71
N THR A 9 -20.65 -8.13 36.88
CA THR A 9 -22.04 -7.88 37.28
C THR A 9 -22.20 -6.58 38.06
N ASP A 10 -21.11 -5.85 38.33
CA ASP A 10 -21.19 -4.48 38.86
C ASP A 10 -21.54 -3.52 37.71
N CYS A 11 -22.78 -3.04 37.73
CA CYS A 11 -23.31 -2.17 36.69
C CYS A 11 -22.44 -0.93 36.45
N THR A 12 -21.82 -0.39 37.50
CA THR A 12 -21.12 0.91 37.45
C THR A 12 -19.71 0.84 36.88
N GLU A 13 -19.16 -0.36 36.74
CA GLU A 13 -17.86 -0.55 36.09
C GLU A 13 -17.93 -0.28 34.58
N CYS A 14 -19.10 -0.46 33.97
CA CYS A 14 -19.30 -0.22 32.56
C CYS A 14 -20.40 0.80 32.28
N HIS A 15 -21.56 0.72 32.92
CA HIS A 15 -22.72 1.55 32.60
C HIS A 15 -22.76 2.85 33.40
N ASN A 16 -22.80 3.98 32.67
CA ASN A 16 -22.94 5.29 33.27
C ASN A 16 -24.42 5.72 33.39
N GLN A 17 -24.89 6.00 34.61
CA GLN A 17 -26.25 6.46 34.87
C GLN A 17 -26.60 7.79 34.16
N ALA A 18 -25.61 8.62 33.83
CA ALA A 18 -25.79 9.86 33.07
C ALA A 18 -26.12 9.61 31.58
N TYR A 19 -25.85 8.41 31.07
CA TYR A 19 -26.13 8.00 29.71
C TYR A 19 -26.90 6.68 29.74
N PRO A 20 -28.24 6.70 29.89
CA PRO A 20 -29.09 5.51 30.02
C PRO A 20 -29.25 4.77 28.68
N SER A 21 -28.14 4.51 28.01
CA SER A 21 -28.03 3.67 26.83
C SER A 21 -27.56 2.29 27.26
N TRP A 22 -28.35 1.27 26.92
CA TRP A 22 -27.98 -0.13 27.09
C TRP A 22 -27.21 -0.67 25.87
N THR A 23 -27.09 0.13 24.81
CA THR A 23 -26.41 -0.23 23.54
C THR A 23 -24.98 0.28 23.44
N GLY A 24 -24.33 0.53 24.58
CA GLY A 24 -22.96 0.99 24.64
C GLY A 24 -22.80 1.74 25.95
N ALA A 25 -21.95 1.25 26.84
CA ALA A 25 -21.96 1.61 28.25
C ALA A 25 -21.51 3.07 28.55
N GLY A 26 -21.48 3.94 27.54
CA GLY A 26 -20.89 5.28 27.60
C GLY A 26 -19.36 5.25 27.47
N ILE A 27 -18.79 4.11 27.09
CA ILE A 27 -17.35 3.92 26.88
C ILE A 27 -16.98 4.48 25.50
N SER A 28 -16.06 5.44 25.49
CA SER A 28 -15.61 6.12 24.27
C SER A 28 -14.42 5.39 23.63
N HIS A 29 -14.59 5.00 22.37
CA HIS A 29 -13.52 4.47 21.51
C HIS A 29 -13.07 5.49 20.46
N GLY A 30 -13.12 6.80 20.77
CA GLY A 30 -12.82 7.86 19.79
C GLY A 30 -11.41 7.81 19.19
N PHE A 31 -10.46 7.18 19.88
CA PHE A 31 -9.09 6.96 19.41
C PHE A 31 -8.93 5.69 18.53
N PHE A 32 -9.85 4.74 18.65
CA PHE A 32 -9.90 3.53 17.83
C PHE A 32 -11.36 3.23 17.46
N PRO A 33 -11.90 3.88 16.40
CA PRO A 33 -13.29 3.71 16.03
C PRO A 33 -13.63 2.25 15.67
N LEU A 34 -14.69 1.72 16.29
CA LEU A 34 -15.18 0.36 16.04
C LEU A 34 -16.04 0.32 14.76
N THR A 35 -15.40 0.50 13.62
CA THR A 35 -16.03 0.58 12.29
C THR A 35 -15.30 -0.30 11.27
N GLY A 36 -15.93 -0.56 10.12
CA GLY A 36 -15.35 -1.40 9.06
C GLY A 36 -14.98 -2.80 9.60
N GLY A 37 -13.78 -3.27 9.29
CA GLY A 37 -13.22 -4.53 9.80
C GLY A 37 -13.05 -4.60 11.32
N HIS A 38 -13.11 -3.48 12.04
CA HIS A 38 -13.05 -3.41 13.50
C HIS A 38 -14.42 -3.19 14.15
N ALA A 39 -15.53 -3.38 13.42
CA ALA A 39 -16.89 -3.34 13.95
C ALA A 39 -17.20 -4.57 14.82
N ILE A 40 -16.43 -4.71 15.89
CA ILE A 40 -16.44 -5.83 16.83
C ILE A 40 -17.42 -5.52 17.97
N SER A 41 -18.12 -6.55 18.44
CA SER A 41 -19.11 -6.42 19.51
C SER A 41 -18.68 -7.02 20.84
N ASP A 42 -17.67 -7.90 20.85
CA ASP A 42 -17.12 -8.50 22.06
C ASP A 42 -15.87 -7.73 22.51
N CYS A 43 -15.94 -7.09 23.68
CA CYS A 43 -14.85 -6.30 24.22
C CYS A 43 -13.56 -7.12 24.38
N PHE A 44 -13.70 -8.41 24.71
CA PHE A 44 -12.59 -9.32 24.94
C PHE A 44 -11.92 -9.79 23.65
N GLU A 45 -12.43 -9.47 22.46
CA GLU A 45 -11.68 -9.69 21.22
C GLU A 45 -10.40 -8.84 21.19
N CYS A 46 -10.46 -7.63 21.75
CA CYS A 46 -9.31 -6.72 21.85
C CYS A 46 -8.75 -6.61 23.27
N HIS A 47 -9.61 -6.43 24.27
CA HIS A 47 -9.21 -6.26 25.67
C HIS A 47 -9.01 -7.61 26.35
N LYS A 48 -7.93 -8.30 26.01
CA LYS A 48 -7.58 -9.60 26.61
C LYS A 48 -7.21 -9.51 28.09
N GLN A 49 -6.87 -8.31 28.57
CA GLN A 49 -6.63 -8.03 29.97
C GLN A 49 -7.81 -7.26 30.56
N ASP A 50 -8.14 -7.56 31.82
CA ASP A 50 -9.31 -6.99 32.52
C ASP A 50 -9.15 -5.50 32.89
N ASP A 51 -8.06 -4.83 32.48
CA ASP A 51 -7.79 -3.43 32.80
C ASP A 51 -8.25 -2.44 31.72
N PHE A 52 -8.73 -2.95 30.57
CA PHE A 52 -9.30 -2.21 29.43
C PHE A 52 -8.47 -1.01 28.96
N LYS A 53 -7.14 -1.04 29.15
CA LYS A 53 -6.23 0.08 28.87
C LYS A 53 -5.02 -0.37 28.06
N GLY A 54 -4.33 0.61 27.47
CA GLY A 54 -2.97 0.40 26.94
C GLY A 54 -2.87 -0.34 25.60
N LEU A 55 -3.98 -0.59 24.90
CA LEU A 55 -3.92 -1.12 23.54
C LEU A 55 -3.42 -0.05 22.56
N SER A 56 -2.48 -0.45 21.69
CA SER A 56 -2.04 0.37 20.58
C SER A 56 -3.09 0.35 19.45
N PRO A 57 -3.33 1.47 18.74
CA PRO A 57 -4.18 1.47 17.55
C PRO A 57 -3.41 0.98 16.30
N ASP A 58 -2.09 0.75 16.42
CA ASP A 58 -1.24 0.37 15.31
C ASP A 58 -1.64 -1.00 14.77
N CYS A 59 -1.99 -1.07 13.49
CA CYS A 59 -2.50 -2.29 12.85
C CYS A 59 -1.60 -3.50 13.10
N TYR A 60 -0.29 -3.33 12.90
CA TYR A 60 0.69 -4.39 13.05
C TYR A 60 0.80 -4.93 14.48
N SER A 61 0.51 -4.11 15.50
CA SER A 61 0.62 -4.54 16.90
C SER A 61 -0.34 -5.69 17.26
N CYS A 62 -1.51 -5.73 16.62
CA CYS A 62 -2.50 -6.80 16.78
C CYS A 62 -2.43 -7.81 15.62
N HIS A 63 -2.17 -7.34 14.40
CA HIS A 63 -2.19 -8.15 13.17
C HIS A 63 -0.79 -8.59 12.72
N GLN A 64 0.16 -8.74 13.65
CA GLN A 64 1.52 -9.20 13.34
C GLN A 64 1.52 -10.60 12.70
N ASP A 65 0.71 -11.52 13.23
CA ASP A 65 0.62 -12.88 12.70
C ASP A 65 0.03 -12.90 11.28
N ASP A 66 -1.01 -12.09 11.03
CA ASP A 66 -1.58 -11.93 9.69
C ASP A 66 -0.57 -11.34 8.71
N TYR A 67 0.20 -10.34 9.15
CA TYR A 67 1.28 -9.74 8.36
C TYR A 67 2.34 -10.78 7.99
N ASN A 68 2.79 -11.58 8.95
CA ASN A 68 3.82 -12.60 8.76
C ASN A 68 3.34 -13.79 7.92
N ALA A 69 2.06 -14.14 8.02
CA ALA A 69 1.48 -15.30 7.33
C ALA A 69 1.02 -15.01 5.89
N THR A 70 0.96 -13.74 5.48
CA THR A 70 0.52 -13.37 4.14
C THR A 70 1.56 -13.80 3.10
N THR A 71 1.13 -14.51 2.04
CA THR A 71 2.01 -15.03 0.98
C THR A 71 1.70 -14.48 -0.41
N ASN A 72 0.60 -13.75 -0.60
CA ASN A 72 0.18 -13.24 -1.90
C ASN A 72 -0.28 -11.78 -1.83
N PRO A 73 0.64 -10.82 -2.02
CA PRO A 73 2.10 -11.00 -2.04
C PRO A 73 2.68 -11.20 -0.63
N SER A 74 3.83 -11.87 -0.49
CA SER A 74 4.48 -12.07 0.82
C SER A 74 4.99 -10.74 1.38
N HIS A 75 4.46 -10.28 2.51
CA HIS A 75 4.88 -8.99 3.09
C HIS A 75 6.30 -9.04 3.66
N ILE A 76 6.72 -10.19 4.20
CA ILE A 76 8.05 -10.38 4.78
C ILE A 76 9.12 -10.50 3.69
N ASP A 77 8.89 -11.37 2.69
CA ASP A 77 9.89 -11.62 1.64
C ASP A 77 10.09 -10.38 0.76
N LEU A 78 9.03 -9.59 0.60
CA LEU A 78 9.05 -8.31 -0.12
C LEU A 78 9.36 -7.12 0.79
N GLY A 79 9.64 -7.31 2.08
CA GLY A 79 10.06 -6.21 2.96
C GLY A 79 9.09 -5.02 3.02
N PHE A 80 7.78 -5.26 2.95
CA PHE A 80 6.81 -4.17 2.99
C PHE A 80 6.82 -3.42 4.34
N SER A 81 6.26 -2.21 4.33
CA SER A 81 6.09 -1.43 5.56
C SER A 81 5.03 -2.07 6.46
N GLN A 82 5.21 -1.93 7.78
CA GLN A 82 4.18 -2.26 8.77
C GLN A 82 3.07 -1.20 8.84
N ASP A 83 3.24 -0.06 8.16
CA ASP A 83 2.18 0.93 7.94
C ASP A 83 1.17 0.38 6.91
N CYS A 84 0.19 -0.35 7.43
CA CYS A 84 -0.79 -1.06 6.63
C CYS A 84 -1.68 -0.12 5.81
N GLN A 85 -1.86 1.12 6.25
CA GLN A 85 -2.75 2.10 5.62
C GLN A 85 -2.20 2.63 4.29
N LEU A 86 -0.93 2.36 3.99
CA LEU A 86 -0.34 2.67 2.68
C LEU A 86 -1.04 1.91 1.54
N CYS A 87 -1.58 0.72 1.83
CA CYS A 87 -2.20 -0.16 0.84
C CYS A 87 -3.59 -0.66 1.25
N HIS A 88 -3.87 -0.82 2.54
CA HIS A 88 -5.11 -1.40 3.03
C HIS A 88 -6.04 -0.34 3.63
N ASN A 89 -7.34 -0.57 3.48
CA ASN A 89 -8.38 0.25 4.10
C ASN A 89 -9.24 -0.64 5.01
N ILE A 90 -9.61 -0.15 6.19
CA ILE A 90 -10.44 -0.90 7.15
C ILE A 90 -11.85 -1.21 6.62
N ASP A 91 -12.37 -0.41 5.70
CA ASP A 91 -13.68 -0.62 5.06
C ASP A 91 -13.61 -1.61 3.90
N ALA A 92 -12.42 -1.82 3.34
CA ALA A 92 -12.17 -2.73 2.22
C ALA A 92 -10.73 -3.27 2.28
N TRP A 93 -10.49 -4.24 3.17
CA TRP A 93 -9.14 -4.75 3.43
C TRP A 93 -8.54 -5.48 2.22
N ARG A 94 -9.39 -6.12 1.41
CA ARG A 94 -9.00 -6.86 0.21
C ARG A 94 -9.92 -6.49 -0.98
N PRO A 95 -9.37 -6.31 -2.20
CA PRO A 95 -7.95 -6.24 -2.50
C PRO A 95 -7.31 -4.98 -1.88
N ALA A 96 -6.01 -5.04 -1.62
CA ALA A 96 -5.27 -3.83 -1.25
C ALA A 96 -5.30 -2.84 -2.42
N THR A 97 -5.39 -1.55 -2.12
CA THR A 97 -5.33 -0.48 -3.10
C THR A 97 -3.96 0.18 -3.04
N PHE A 98 -3.14 -0.02 -4.06
CA PHE A 98 -1.88 0.71 -4.24
C PHE A 98 -1.94 1.48 -5.55
N ASP A 99 -1.89 2.82 -5.47
CA ASP A 99 -1.95 3.68 -6.64
C ASP A 99 -0.56 3.80 -7.27
N HIS A 100 -0.22 2.83 -8.13
CA HIS A 100 1.02 2.85 -8.89
C HIS A 100 0.92 3.78 -10.11
N ASP A 101 -0.23 3.85 -10.77
CA ASP A 101 -0.38 4.54 -12.05
C ASP A 101 -0.42 6.07 -11.93
N ASN A 102 -1.10 6.63 -10.92
CA ASN A 102 -1.18 8.10 -10.82
C ASN A 102 -0.01 8.69 -10.02
N LYS A 103 0.56 7.93 -9.10
CA LYS A 103 1.68 8.40 -8.26
C LYS A 103 3.04 8.05 -8.84
N TYR A 104 3.12 6.96 -9.60
CA TYR A 104 4.37 6.40 -10.11
C TYR A 104 4.21 5.99 -11.58
N PHE A 105 4.89 4.93 -12.01
CA PHE A 105 4.88 4.44 -13.38
C PHE A 105 3.59 3.66 -13.70
N PRO A 106 2.93 3.85 -14.85
CA PRO A 106 1.69 3.12 -15.14
C PRO A 106 1.96 1.65 -15.44
N ILE A 107 1.59 0.77 -14.50
CA ILE A 107 1.74 -0.69 -14.58
C ILE A 107 0.40 -1.43 -14.60
N TYR A 108 -0.68 -0.78 -14.15
CA TYR A 108 -2.04 -1.28 -14.27
C TYR A 108 -2.73 -0.76 -15.55
N SER A 109 -2.17 0.29 -16.15
CA SER A 109 -2.52 0.87 -17.44
C SER A 109 -1.26 1.13 -18.27
N GLY A 110 -1.40 1.70 -19.46
CA GLY A 110 -0.25 2.01 -20.33
C GLY A 110 0.40 0.77 -20.97
N SER A 111 1.60 0.96 -21.51
CA SER A 111 2.31 -0.05 -22.32
C SER A 111 2.88 -1.22 -21.51
N HIS A 112 3.03 -1.06 -20.18
CA HIS A 112 3.56 -2.10 -19.28
C HIS A 112 2.48 -2.83 -18.49
N LYS A 113 1.20 -2.58 -18.81
CA LYS A 113 0.07 -3.34 -18.29
C LYS A 113 0.29 -4.84 -18.56
N GLU A 114 0.17 -5.66 -17.51
CA GLU A 114 0.33 -7.13 -17.57
C GLU A 114 1.75 -7.61 -17.96
N ALA A 115 2.74 -6.71 -18.07
CA ALA A 115 4.12 -7.07 -18.38
C ALA A 115 4.92 -7.54 -17.15
N TRP A 116 4.27 -7.72 -16.01
CA TRP A 116 4.87 -8.08 -14.73
C TRP A 116 4.03 -9.15 -14.03
N ASN A 117 4.70 -10.06 -13.33
CA ASN A 117 4.08 -11.07 -12.46
C ASN A 117 4.40 -10.81 -10.99
N THR A 118 5.61 -10.31 -10.71
CA THR A 118 6.07 -10.00 -9.35
C THR A 118 6.61 -8.58 -9.27
N CYS A 119 6.57 -7.98 -8.08
CA CYS A 119 7.14 -6.65 -7.87
C CYS A 119 8.65 -6.63 -8.18
N SER A 120 9.34 -7.75 -7.92
CA SER A 120 10.76 -7.93 -8.20
C SER A 120 11.14 -7.94 -9.68
N ASP A 121 10.16 -8.08 -10.59
CA ASP A 121 10.41 -8.02 -12.03
C ASP A 121 10.90 -6.61 -12.45
N CYS A 122 10.56 -5.57 -11.67
CA CYS A 122 11.07 -4.22 -11.86
C CYS A 122 11.90 -3.73 -10.67
N HIS A 123 11.44 -4.01 -9.44
CA HIS A 123 12.09 -3.57 -8.21
C HIS A 123 13.12 -4.59 -7.74
N THR A 124 14.37 -4.42 -8.18
CA THR A 124 15.45 -5.40 -7.97
C THR A 124 15.95 -5.47 -6.52
N ASN A 125 15.40 -4.68 -5.61
CA ASN A 125 15.75 -4.66 -4.20
C ASN A 125 14.49 -4.64 -3.31
N ALA A 126 14.25 -5.74 -2.59
CA ALA A 126 13.12 -5.86 -1.66
C ALA A 126 13.24 -4.93 -0.44
N GLY A 127 14.44 -4.45 -0.10
CA GLY A 127 14.65 -3.47 0.97
C GLY A 127 14.50 -2.02 0.52
N ASP A 128 14.43 -1.76 -0.78
CA ASP A 128 14.30 -0.42 -1.35
C ASP A 128 13.62 -0.46 -2.72
N TYR A 129 12.29 -0.31 -2.73
CA TYR A 129 11.48 -0.25 -3.95
C TYR A 129 11.76 1.00 -4.81
N ALA A 130 12.55 1.97 -4.34
CA ALA A 130 13.00 3.04 -5.22
C ALA A 130 14.09 2.57 -6.20
N VAL A 131 14.72 1.41 -5.94
CA VAL A 131 15.68 0.78 -6.85
C VAL A 131 14.93 -0.09 -7.85
N PHE A 132 15.07 0.25 -9.13
CA PHE A 132 14.47 -0.51 -10.23
C PHE A 132 15.36 -0.47 -11.47
N SER A 133 15.11 -1.41 -12.40
CA SER A 133 15.77 -1.43 -13.69
C SER A 133 14.80 -1.52 -14.86
N CYS A 134 14.99 -0.65 -15.86
CA CYS A 134 14.31 -0.77 -17.15
C CYS A 134 15.12 -1.65 -18.11
N ILE A 135 16.44 -1.55 -18.02
CA ILE A 135 17.39 -2.17 -18.96
C ILE A 135 17.61 -3.67 -18.70
N ASP A 136 17.21 -4.17 -17.53
CA ASP A 136 17.35 -5.60 -17.21
C ASP A 136 16.28 -6.44 -17.92
N CYS A 137 15.13 -5.82 -18.21
CA CYS A 137 14.05 -6.43 -19.00
C CYS A 137 14.07 -5.96 -20.46
N HIS A 138 14.32 -4.67 -20.72
CA HIS A 138 14.50 -4.14 -22.06
C HIS A 138 15.97 -4.21 -22.44
N GLU A 139 16.32 -5.12 -23.35
CA GLU A 139 17.68 -5.23 -23.87
C GLU A 139 18.04 -4.00 -24.71
N HIS A 140 18.56 -2.98 -24.06
CA HIS A 140 19.08 -1.78 -24.69
C HIS A 140 20.60 -1.87 -24.80
N ASN A 141 21.11 -1.63 -26.01
CA ASN A 141 22.53 -1.39 -26.20
C ASN A 141 22.81 0.07 -25.87
N LYS A 142 23.62 0.30 -24.82
CA LYS A 142 24.03 1.64 -24.39
C LYS A 142 24.47 2.54 -25.55
N THR A 143 25.30 2.05 -26.45
CA THR A 143 25.77 2.83 -27.61
C THR A 143 24.62 3.24 -28.52
N SER A 144 23.68 2.33 -28.79
CA SER A 144 22.51 2.66 -29.61
C SER A 144 21.60 3.67 -28.92
N THR A 145 21.36 3.50 -27.62
CA THR A 145 20.52 4.43 -26.87
C THR A 145 21.20 5.79 -26.76
N ASP A 146 22.51 5.85 -26.49
CA ASP A 146 23.28 7.08 -26.44
C ASP A 146 23.17 7.84 -27.78
N ASN A 147 23.27 7.13 -28.92
CA ASN A 147 23.15 7.73 -30.26
C ASN A 147 21.76 8.32 -30.55
N GLU A 148 20.69 7.70 -30.02
CA GLU A 148 19.31 8.20 -30.20
C GLU A 148 18.98 9.37 -29.27
N HIS A 149 19.83 9.64 -28.27
CA HIS A 149 19.66 10.70 -27.26
C HIS A 149 20.82 11.70 -27.28
N ASP A 150 21.58 11.77 -28.37
CA ASP A 150 22.75 12.65 -28.54
C ASP A 150 22.41 14.16 -28.40
N GLU A 151 21.22 14.54 -28.86
CA GLU A 151 20.67 15.90 -28.75
C GLU A 151 19.85 16.14 -27.46
N VAL A 152 19.68 15.13 -26.60
CA VAL A 152 18.86 15.25 -25.38
C VAL A 152 19.72 15.76 -24.22
N ALA A 153 19.53 17.04 -23.89
CA ALA A 153 20.23 17.65 -22.76
C ALA A 153 19.97 16.90 -21.44
N ASN A 154 21.04 16.68 -20.66
CA ASN A 154 21.02 15.94 -19.39
C ASN A 154 20.61 14.47 -19.49
N TYR A 155 20.65 13.87 -20.68
CA TYR A 155 20.50 12.44 -20.86
C TYR A 155 21.49 11.64 -20.00
N ARG A 156 21.00 10.57 -19.37
CA ARG A 156 21.79 9.61 -18.61
C ARG A 156 21.27 8.21 -18.90
N TYR A 157 22.19 7.29 -19.18
CA TYR A 157 21.87 5.87 -19.34
C TYR A 157 21.67 5.20 -17.96
N GLN A 158 20.56 5.54 -17.30
CA GLN A 158 20.16 5.06 -15.98
C GLN A 158 18.64 4.91 -15.95
N SER A 159 18.13 3.81 -15.40
CA SER A 159 16.70 3.46 -15.38
C SER A 159 15.81 4.58 -14.79
N THR A 160 16.27 5.24 -13.72
CA THR A 160 15.56 6.37 -13.09
C THR A 160 15.50 7.62 -13.98
N ALA A 161 16.54 7.86 -14.78
CA ALA A 161 16.55 8.96 -15.75
C ALA A 161 15.63 8.68 -16.93
N CYS A 162 15.52 7.41 -17.36
CA CYS A 162 14.57 7.00 -18.39
C CYS A 162 13.15 7.40 -18.00
N LEU A 163 12.72 7.09 -16.77
CA LEU A 163 11.39 7.44 -16.26
C LEU A 163 11.13 8.95 -16.24
N SER A 164 12.15 9.76 -15.94
CA SER A 164 12.03 11.21 -15.86
C SER A 164 11.63 11.86 -17.20
N CYS A 165 12.09 11.28 -18.33
CA CYS A 165 11.73 11.72 -19.66
C CYS A 165 10.58 10.90 -20.28
N HIS A 166 10.45 9.63 -19.88
CA HIS A 166 9.46 8.67 -20.37
C HIS A 166 8.56 8.19 -19.22
N PRO A 167 7.68 9.07 -18.68
CA PRO A 167 6.89 8.77 -17.48
C PRO A 167 5.91 7.61 -17.66
N ASN A 168 5.53 7.32 -18.90
CA ASN A 168 4.61 6.23 -19.24
C ASN A 168 5.32 4.97 -19.75
N GLY A 169 6.66 4.93 -19.71
CA GLY A 169 7.44 3.79 -20.19
C GLY A 169 7.61 3.69 -21.69
N GLY A 170 7.00 4.60 -22.44
CA GLY A 170 7.12 4.64 -23.90
C GLY A 170 8.51 5.11 -24.34
N GLY A 171 9.19 4.30 -25.15
CA GLY A 171 10.46 4.59 -25.82
C GLY A 171 10.45 4.08 -27.28
N GLY A 172 11.48 4.42 -28.07
CA GLY A 172 11.57 3.96 -29.46
C GLY A 172 10.59 4.66 -30.43
N ASP A 173 10.03 3.91 -31.38
CA ASP A 173 9.19 4.46 -32.47
C ASP A 173 7.91 5.17 -31.95
N GLU A 174 7.38 4.73 -30.81
CA GLU A 174 6.23 5.35 -30.14
C GLU A 174 6.57 6.77 -29.65
N ALA A 175 7.76 6.96 -29.07
CA ALA A 175 8.25 8.27 -28.63
C ALA A 175 8.57 9.18 -29.83
N LYS A 176 9.13 8.60 -30.91
CA LYS A 176 9.43 9.32 -32.17
C LYS A 176 8.15 9.87 -32.81
N MET A 177 7.03 9.13 -32.79
CA MET A 177 5.74 9.62 -33.30
C MET A 177 5.20 10.81 -32.50
N PHE A 178 5.25 10.77 -31.17
CA PHE A 178 4.75 11.85 -30.31
C PHE A 178 5.53 13.17 -30.47
N PHE A 179 6.86 13.11 -30.55
CA PHE A 179 7.69 14.32 -30.78
C PHE A 179 7.55 14.85 -32.20
N LYS A 180 7.43 13.97 -33.20
CA LYS A 180 7.23 14.36 -34.60
C LYS A 180 5.88 15.03 -34.79
N MET A 181 4.80 14.54 -34.17
CA MET A 181 3.49 15.19 -34.16
C MET A 181 3.53 16.58 -33.51
N LYS A 182 4.21 16.77 -32.37
CA LYS A 182 4.35 18.09 -31.73
C LYS A 182 5.12 19.11 -32.59
N LYS A 183 6.04 18.66 -33.46
CA LYS A 183 6.78 19.53 -34.40
C LYS A 183 5.93 19.99 -35.59
N PHE A 184 4.83 19.32 -35.90
CA PHE A 184 3.89 19.68 -36.97
C PHE A 184 2.66 20.49 -36.50
N ILE A 185 2.53 20.75 -35.20
CA ILE A 185 1.42 21.55 -34.60
C ILE A 185 1.92 22.96 -34.19
N LYS A 186 2.98 23.47 -34.84
CA LYS A 186 3.40 24.87 -34.76
C LYS A 186 3.40 25.51 -36.14
#